data_AF-A0A9N8DVI2-F1
#
_entry.id   AF-A0A9N8DVI2-F1
#
_cell.length_a   1.000
_cell.length_b   1.000
_cell.length_c   1.000
_cell.angle_alpha   90.00
_cell.angle_beta   90.00
_cell.angle_gamma   90.00
#
_symmetry.space_group_name_H-M   'P 1'
#
loop_
_entity.id
_entity.type
_entity.pdbx_description
1 polymer ?
#
loop_
_entity_poly.entity_id
_entity_poly.type
_entity_poly.pdbx_seq_one_letter_code
_entity_poly.pdbx_strand_id
1 'polypeptide(L)'
;MATYVIRCRLVWLSLTVAFLLVALMASMASPVVAIDVDGGVEDSSTMTLPSDGHLNSHVMMDSTTTGSSSSSTGSNDCKCRQHTQPPPQSTTETTTGARIFYLVMVHNVFTLQDAVRLFRALRDPRHSIVFHVDRKVHDAIDSGFPNNATELQNALTALQDEMDSCPCGSRVYMDSVHTVQWSHWSMNLPTLWGMQVAVTNPLFQDKWDVFINLSGDTYPVYTPGTMAQIFGHLQNYNFVTSRSCETGLIPTNVYAFPKHWHKRKHYTNNDNSPPPIIHYNDISSTTTVSSSGKGTPTSVEINYYFGSQWVALQPTFVRYLVTELARNDSFPSRYRDHLLKTGKVMTDETFLPTVLMHTPPFNTTTLPRVHDEDGTIVYDNSNNDNNNLQLPPIRHLRYERMDERIPSPLRGYFPKHPRYEVPQHPPPNMILPPAPHTWGPYYLGTYDLADIADSGALFIRKVSSRIDDNLFHLLPVDSWQQIPRIQWPTAGIQVSAVPNWQDEKRQLMQNAVRQATKEGQEVPTNFKRELGRLQAEHDTAAEQQQPVEEEEEYETGDSDNLDPESSSTTQPRGRVQRELQGTTSSDSNKNGDKEGEDL
;
A
#
# COMPACT_ATOMS: atom_id res chain seq x y z
N MET A 1 32.74 50.51 32.26
CA MET A 1 32.61 49.82 30.94
C MET A 1 31.61 48.67 30.96
N ALA A 2 31.69 47.71 31.90
CA ALA A 2 30.79 46.55 31.93
C ALA A 2 29.28 46.90 31.96
N THR A 3 28.89 47.90 32.75
CA THR A 3 27.49 48.36 32.84
C THR A 3 26.99 49.02 31.55
N TYR A 4 27.88 49.60 30.75
CA TYR A 4 27.56 50.21 29.47
C TYR A 4 27.32 49.14 28.40
N VAL A 5 28.14 48.09 28.39
CA VAL A 5 27.99 46.94 27.48
C VAL A 5 26.69 46.17 27.75
N ILE A 6 26.30 46.01 29.02
CA ILE A 6 25.03 45.35 29.39
C ILE A 6 23.84 46.20 28.93
N ARG A 7 23.88 47.53 29.11
CA ARG A 7 22.82 48.43 28.64
C ARG A 7 22.69 48.42 27.11
N CYS A 8 23.80 48.43 26.37
CA CYS A 8 23.77 48.33 24.91
C CYS A 8 23.19 46.99 24.43
N ARG A 9 23.53 45.87 25.08
CA ARG A 9 22.98 44.54 24.74
C ARG A 9 21.49 44.44 25.03
N LEU A 10 21.01 45.01 26.14
CA LEU A 10 19.58 45.05 26.45
C LEU A 10 18.79 45.92 25.47
N VAL A 11 19.34 47.07 25.05
CA VAL A 11 18.73 47.91 24.01
C VAL A 11 18.65 47.18 22.67
N TRP A 12 19.71 46.45 22.29
CA TRP A 12 19.72 45.64 21.07
C TRP A 12 18.71 44.50 21.11
N LEU A 13 18.58 43.82 22.25
CA LEU A 13 17.60 42.75 22.44
C LEU A 13 16.17 43.28 22.36
N SER A 14 15.89 44.42 23.00
CA SER A 14 14.57 45.07 22.93
C SER A 14 14.21 45.54 21.52
N LEU A 15 15.18 46.07 20.76
CA LEU A 15 14.97 46.45 19.35
C LEU A 15 14.70 45.23 18.47
N THR A 16 15.40 44.12 18.70
CA THR A 16 15.21 42.88 17.94
C THR A 16 13.84 42.26 18.20
N VAL A 17 13.40 42.25 19.47
CA VAL A 17 12.05 41.78 19.86
C VAL A 17 10.96 42.70 19.30
N ALA A 18 11.16 44.02 19.31
CA ALA A 18 10.22 44.97 18.71
C ALA A 18 10.09 44.77 17.20
N PHE A 19 11.19 44.55 16.47
CA PHE A 19 11.15 44.24 15.04
C PHE A 19 10.43 42.91 14.74
N LEU A 20 10.65 41.88 15.55
CA LEU A 20 9.95 40.60 15.43
C LEU A 20 8.45 40.74 15.69
N LEU A 21 8.05 41.54 16.68
CA LEU A 21 6.63 41.83 16.96
C LEU A 21 5.96 42.64 15.84
N VAL A 22 6.66 43.62 15.26
CA VAL A 22 6.15 44.39 14.12
C VAL A 22 6.01 43.51 12.87
N ALA A 23 6.96 42.61 12.62
CA ALA A 23 6.87 41.64 11.52
C ALA A 23 5.71 40.64 11.72
N LEU A 24 5.48 40.19 12.97
CA LEU A 24 4.35 39.32 13.31
C LEU A 24 3.00 40.04 13.18
N MET A 25 2.93 41.31 13.60
CA MET A 25 1.73 42.14 13.46
C MET A 25 1.44 42.46 11.99
N ALA A 26 2.47 42.69 11.17
CA ALA A 26 2.34 42.91 9.73
C ALA A 26 1.87 41.65 8.99
N SER A 27 2.20 40.44 9.48
CA SER A 27 1.71 39.20 8.89
C SER A 27 0.27 38.84 9.31
N MET A 28 -0.29 39.51 10.32
CA MET A 28 -1.66 39.29 10.80
C MET A 28 -2.66 40.34 10.32
N ALA A 29 -2.21 41.37 9.59
CA ALA A 29 -3.07 42.38 8.99
C ALA A 29 -3.33 42.05 7.50
N SER A 30 -4.30 41.17 7.23
CA SER A 30 -5.00 41.22 5.94
C SER A 30 -6.06 42.33 5.98
N PRO A 31 -6.25 43.11 4.91
CA PRO A 31 -7.20 44.21 4.90
C PRO A 31 -8.64 43.68 4.98
N VAL A 32 -9.35 44.12 6.01
CA VAL A 32 -10.82 44.03 6.08
C VAL A 32 -11.37 45.04 5.08
N VAL A 33 -11.79 44.55 3.92
CA VAL A 33 -12.63 45.32 3.00
C VAL A 33 -14.04 45.26 3.56
N ALA A 34 -14.55 46.40 4.02
CA ALA A 34 -15.95 46.57 4.34
C ALA A 34 -16.75 46.53 3.02
N ILE A 35 -17.59 45.51 2.85
CA ILE A 35 -18.63 45.47 1.82
C ILE A 35 -19.98 45.44 2.54
N ASP A 36 -20.79 46.39 2.12
CA ASP A 36 -22.16 46.65 2.52
C ASP A 36 -23.04 45.40 2.35
N VAL A 37 -23.95 45.20 3.29
CA VAL A 37 -24.85 44.04 3.34
C VAL A 37 -26.05 44.32 2.44
N ASP A 38 -26.15 43.62 1.32
CA ASP A 38 -27.43 43.29 0.72
C ASP A 38 -27.42 41.88 0.12
N GLY A 39 -28.52 41.16 0.33
CA GLY A 39 -28.60 39.71 0.38
C GLY A 39 -28.27 38.93 -0.90
N GLY A 40 -27.77 37.72 -0.70
CA GLY A 40 -27.59 36.71 -1.74
C GLY A 40 -26.98 35.45 -1.14
N VAL A 41 -27.76 34.36 -1.15
CA VAL A 41 -27.32 33.01 -0.76
C VAL A 41 -26.56 32.39 -1.93
N GLU A 42 -25.30 32.01 -1.72
CA GLU A 42 -24.45 31.00 -2.44
C GLU A 42 -22.99 31.22 -1.96
N ASP A 43 -22.04 30.28 -1.88
CA ASP A 43 -21.91 28.98 -2.52
C ASP A 43 -20.89 28.08 -1.77
N SER A 44 -21.16 26.78 -1.73
CA SER A 44 -20.26 25.73 -1.23
C SER A 44 -19.48 25.17 -2.40
N SER A 45 -18.16 25.14 -2.33
CA SER A 45 -17.26 24.67 -3.39
C SER A 45 -17.61 23.25 -3.89
N THR A 46 -18.40 23.20 -4.96
CA THR A 46 -18.67 22.02 -5.77
C THR A 46 -17.43 21.71 -6.61
N MET A 47 -17.04 20.44 -6.62
CA MET A 47 -16.09 19.91 -7.59
C MET A 47 -16.80 19.95 -8.95
N THR A 48 -16.63 21.03 -9.71
CA THR A 48 -17.02 21.10 -11.11
C THR A 48 -16.09 20.18 -11.90
N LEU A 49 -16.67 19.09 -12.40
CA LEU A 49 -16.13 18.34 -13.53
C LEU A 49 -15.97 19.34 -14.70
N PRO A 50 -14.82 19.41 -15.39
CA PRO A 50 -14.72 20.18 -16.62
C PRO A 50 -15.52 19.45 -17.70
N SER A 51 -16.78 19.82 -17.88
CA SER A 51 -17.45 19.72 -19.18
C SER A 51 -16.86 20.81 -20.07
N ASP A 52 -16.34 20.42 -21.23
CA ASP A 52 -15.70 21.27 -22.25
C ASP A 52 -14.20 21.55 -22.06
N GLY A 53 -13.42 20.45 -22.02
CA GLY A 53 -12.04 20.48 -22.49
C GLY A 53 -11.98 20.15 -23.98
N HIS A 54 -11.81 21.17 -24.82
CA HIS A 54 -11.34 20.99 -26.20
C HIS A 54 -10.05 20.14 -26.15
N LEU A 55 -10.15 18.91 -26.64
CA LEU A 55 -9.01 18.08 -27.01
C LEU A 55 -8.22 18.84 -28.08
N ASN A 56 -7.11 19.48 -27.68
CA ASN A 56 -6.04 19.83 -28.61
C ASN A 56 -5.35 18.54 -29.04
N SER A 57 -6.02 17.81 -29.94
CA SER A 57 -5.40 16.76 -30.72
C SER A 57 -4.51 17.43 -31.77
N HIS A 58 -3.21 17.52 -31.52
CA HIS A 58 -2.24 17.69 -32.60
C HIS A 58 -2.12 16.36 -33.35
N VAL A 59 -3.12 16.09 -34.19
CA VAL A 59 -3.00 15.14 -35.30
C VAL A 59 -2.32 15.90 -36.42
N MET A 60 -1.04 15.62 -36.67
CA MET A 60 -0.42 16.02 -37.94
C MET A 60 -1.09 15.21 -39.06
N MET A 61 -1.97 15.84 -39.82
CA MET A 61 -2.35 15.37 -41.14
C MET A 61 -1.49 16.09 -42.19
N ASP A 62 -0.75 15.29 -42.96
CA ASP A 62 -0.06 15.71 -44.17
C ASP A 62 -1.07 16.29 -45.17
N SER A 63 -0.82 17.51 -45.63
CA SER A 63 -1.48 18.08 -46.81
C SER A 63 -0.45 18.27 -47.91
N THR A 64 -0.61 17.49 -48.96
CA THR A 64 0.08 17.62 -50.24
C THR A 64 -0.30 18.93 -50.92
N THR A 65 0.66 19.83 -51.11
CA THR A 65 0.64 20.75 -52.26
C THR A 65 2.06 21.11 -52.72
N THR A 66 2.20 21.08 -54.04
CA THR A 66 3.35 21.39 -54.90
C THR A 66 4.02 22.74 -54.67
N GLY A 67 5.34 22.81 -54.82
CA GLY A 67 6.04 24.09 -55.04
C GLY A 67 7.55 24.05 -54.79
N SER A 68 8.32 23.99 -55.88
CA SER A 68 9.77 24.08 -55.94
C SER A 68 10.36 25.37 -55.36
N SER A 69 11.47 25.28 -54.61
CA SER A 69 12.76 25.94 -54.94
C SER A 69 13.78 25.82 -53.80
N SER A 70 15.05 25.84 -54.22
CA SER A 70 16.31 25.63 -53.52
C SER A 70 16.58 26.57 -52.33
N SER A 71 17.18 26.05 -51.26
CA SER A 71 18.57 26.37 -50.86
C SER A 71 18.94 25.72 -49.52
N SER A 72 20.19 25.28 -49.46
CA SER A 72 20.84 24.54 -48.39
C SER A 72 21.19 25.41 -47.18
N THR A 73 21.00 24.89 -45.96
CA THR A 73 22.01 24.87 -44.87
C THR A 73 21.47 24.04 -43.69
N GLY A 74 22.36 23.26 -43.07
CA GLY A 74 22.05 22.03 -42.34
C GLY A 74 21.30 22.21 -41.01
N SER A 75 20.28 21.37 -40.83
CA SER A 75 19.53 21.15 -39.59
C SER A 75 19.84 19.75 -39.08
N ASN A 76 20.30 19.64 -37.83
CA ASN A 76 20.38 18.38 -37.08
C ASN A 76 18.98 18.03 -36.55
N ASP A 77 18.11 17.65 -37.47
CA ASP A 77 16.74 17.26 -37.21
C ASP A 77 16.71 15.73 -36.96
N CYS A 78 16.69 15.33 -35.68
CA CYS A 78 16.49 13.94 -35.27
C CYS A 78 15.03 13.55 -35.53
N LYS A 79 14.69 13.33 -36.80
CA LYS A 79 13.44 12.69 -37.18
C LYS A 79 13.50 11.24 -36.72
N CYS A 80 12.64 10.86 -35.77
CA CYS A 80 12.33 9.47 -35.49
C CYS A 80 12.08 8.76 -36.82
N ARG A 81 13.00 7.86 -37.18
CA ARG A 81 12.92 7.02 -38.37
C ARG A 81 11.65 6.20 -38.18
N GLN A 82 10.56 6.57 -38.87
CA GLN A 82 9.49 5.63 -39.14
C GLN A 82 10.15 4.44 -39.84
N HIS A 83 10.37 3.36 -39.09
CA HIS A 83 10.81 2.11 -39.65
C HIS A 83 9.70 1.64 -40.59
N THR A 84 9.83 1.94 -41.88
CA THR A 84 9.01 1.43 -42.99
C THR A 84 9.30 -0.04 -43.27
N GLN A 85 9.78 -0.80 -42.28
CA GLN A 85 9.68 -2.24 -42.38
C GLN A 85 8.21 -2.60 -42.13
N PRO A 86 7.55 -3.32 -43.07
CA PRO A 86 6.24 -3.86 -42.79
C PRO A 86 6.36 -4.67 -41.50
N PRO A 87 5.43 -4.54 -40.55
CA PRO A 87 5.46 -5.33 -39.33
C PRO A 87 5.67 -6.79 -39.72
N PRO A 88 6.61 -7.52 -39.09
CA PRO A 88 6.76 -8.95 -39.37
C PRO A 88 5.36 -9.54 -39.29
N GLN A 89 4.92 -10.15 -40.40
CA GLN A 89 3.57 -10.64 -40.56
C GLN A 89 3.20 -11.39 -39.28
N SER A 90 2.28 -10.79 -38.52
CA SER A 90 1.86 -11.30 -37.24
C SER A 90 1.29 -12.68 -37.50
N THR A 91 2.06 -13.72 -37.19
CA THR A 91 1.43 -14.98 -36.83
C THR A 91 0.46 -14.61 -35.72
N THR A 92 -0.83 -14.72 -36.03
CA THR A 92 -1.95 -14.48 -35.12
C THR A 92 -1.98 -15.56 -34.04
N GLU A 93 -0.85 -15.77 -33.37
CA GLU A 93 -0.85 -16.33 -32.04
C GLU A 93 -1.57 -15.28 -31.20
N THR A 94 -2.86 -15.53 -30.99
CA THR A 94 -3.64 -14.90 -29.94
C THR A 94 -2.81 -15.03 -28.67
N THR A 95 -2.11 -13.96 -28.29
CA THR A 95 -1.31 -13.93 -27.07
C THR A 95 -2.24 -14.22 -25.90
N THR A 96 -2.22 -15.45 -25.41
CA THR A 96 -3.11 -15.94 -24.36
C THR A 96 -2.82 -15.20 -23.04
N GLY A 97 -3.86 -14.76 -22.33
CA GLY A 97 -3.75 -14.11 -21.02
C GLY A 97 -4.46 -12.75 -20.93
N ALA A 98 -4.52 -12.21 -19.71
CA ALA A 98 -5.17 -10.94 -19.41
C ALA A 98 -4.39 -9.73 -19.97
N ARG A 99 -5.12 -8.71 -20.42
CA ARG A 99 -4.58 -7.38 -20.78
C ARG A 99 -4.57 -6.50 -19.53
N ILE A 100 -3.40 -6.12 -19.07
CA ILE A 100 -3.27 -5.41 -17.78
C ILE A 100 -3.16 -3.89 -18.01
N PHE A 101 -3.93 -3.12 -17.27
CA PHE A 101 -3.76 -1.67 -17.14
C PHE A 101 -2.98 -1.36 -15.85
N TYR A 102 -1.76 -0.85 -15.98
CA TYR A 102 -0.93 -0.42 -14.87
C TYR A 102 -1.01 1.10 -14.70
N LEU A 103 -1.35 1.56 -13.50
CA LEU A 103 -1.09 2.92 -13.05
C LEU A 103 0.16 2.93 -12.17
N VAL A 104 1.22 3.64 -12.56
CA VAL A 104 2.45 3.77 -11.79
C VAL A 104 2.57 5.18 -11.23
N MET A 105 2.58 5.31 -9.90
CA MET A 105 2.70 6.59 -9.20
C MET A 105 4.15 6.85 -8.80
N VAL A 106 4.70 8.00 -9.21
CA VAL A 106 6.08 8.44 -8.92
C VAL A 106 6.07 9.86 -8.34
N HIS A 107 6.95 10.16 -7.40
CA HIS A 107 6.87 11.41 -6.64
C HIS A 107 8.21 12.01 -6.19
N ASN A 108 9.32 11.32 -6.45
CA ASN A 108 10.66 11.79 -6.13
C ASN A 108 11.69 11.12 -7.05
N VAL A 109 12.95 11.56 -6.95
CA VAL A 109 14.08 11.03 -7.73
C VAL A 109 14.18 9.50 -7.67
N PHE A 110 14.11 8.89 -6.48
CA PHE A 110 14.26 7.44 -6.33
C PHE A 110 13.16 6.69 -7.07
N THR A 111 11.91 7.09 -6.84
CA THR A 111 10.76 6.46 -7.51
C THR A 111 10.77 6.67 -9.01
N LEU A 112 11.29 7.80 -9.52
CA LEU A 112 11.45 8.03 -10.96
C LEU A 112 12.55 7.13 -11.55
N GLN A 113 13.69 7.01 -10.88
CA GLN A 113 14.80 6.17 -11.33
C GLN A 113 14.43 4.67 -11.33
N ASP A 114 13.84 4.18 -10.24
CA ASP A 114 13.44 2.79 -10.11
C ASP A 114 12.23 2.47 -11.04
N ALA A 115 11.39 3.47 -11.37
CA ALA A 115 10.31 3.33 -12.36
C ALA A 115 10.80 2.98 -13.76
N VAL A 116 12.03 3.37 -14.16
CA VAL A 116 12.61 2.94 -15.45
C VAL A 116 12.76 1.42 -15.50
N ARG A 117 13.25 0.82 -14.40
CA ARG A 117 13.41 -0.64 -14.29
C ARG A 117 12.06 -1.34 -14.21
N LEU A 118 11.12 -0.77 -13.44
CA LEU A 118 9.74 -1.25 -13.38
C LEU A 118 9.10 -1.26 -14.78
N PHE A 119 9.19 -0.16 -15.54
CA PHE A 119 8.64 -0.07 -16.89
C PHE A 119 9.18 -1.17 -17.81
N ARG A 120 10.50 -1.41 -17.79
CA ARG A 120 11.14 -2.50 -18.53
C ARG A 120 10.61 -3.88 -18.15
N ALA A 121 10.24 -4.08 -16.89
CA ALA A 121 9.70 -5.34 -16.40
C ALA A 121 8.20 -5.52 -16.66
N LEU A 122 7.46 -4.44 -16.93
CA LEU A 122 6.02 -4.48 -17.21
C LEU A 122 5.67 -4.48 -18.70
N ARG A 123 6.56 -3.94 -19.55
CA ARG A 123 6.29 -3.70 -20.97
C ARG A 123 5.94 -5.00 -21.71
N ASP A 124 4.81 -4.97 -22.39
CA ASP A 124 4.25 -6.04 -23.22
C ASP A 124 3.21 -5.44 -24.18
N PRO A 125 3.06 -5.91 -25.44
CA PRO A 125 2.07 -5.40 -26.38
C PRO A 125 0.62 -5.44 -25.87
N ARG A 126 0.30 -6.33 -24.92
CA ARG A 126 -1.04 -6.45 -24.32
C ARG A 126 -1.32 -5.34 -23.32
N HIS A 127 -0.29 -4.80 -22.68
CA HIS A 127 -0.43 -3.95 -21.50
C HIS A 127 -0.61 -2.47 -21.85
N SER A 128 -1.33 -1.78 -20.97
CA SER A 128 -1.43 -0.32 -20.94
C SER A 128 -0.72 0.17 -19.68
N ILE A 129 0.18 1.15 -19.80
CA ILE A 129 0.99 1.63 -18.67
C ILE A 129 0.85 3.15 -18.60
N VAL A 130 0.29 3.63 -17.50
CA VAL A 130 0.08 5.05 -17.24
C VAL A 130 0.91 5.49 -16.05
N PHE A 131 1.70 6.54 -16.22
CA PHE A 131 2.46 7.16 -15.13
C PHE A 131 1.73 8.39 -14.60
N HIS A 132 1.53 8.44 -13.29
CA HIS A 132 1.20 9.67 -12.56
C HIS A 132 2.47 10.19 -11.90
N VAL A 133 2.92 11.37 -12.30
CA VAL A 133 4.00 12.10 -11.63
C VAL A 133 3.37 13.08 -10.65
N ASP A 134 3.70 12.99 -9.36
CA ASP A 134 3.23 13.95 -8.35
C ASP A 134 3.58 15.39 -8.80
N ARG A 135 2.58 16.28 -8.78
CA ARG A 135 2.72 17.66 -9.27
C ARG A 135 3.87 18.43 -8.61
N LYS A 136 4.20 18.11 -7.35
CA LYS A 136 5.35 18.69 -6.64
C LYS A 136 6.68 18.46 -7.35
N VAL A 137 6.81 17.41 -8.18
CA VAL A 137 8.03 17.17 -8.98
C VAL A 137 8.20 18.30 -9.99
N HIS A 138 7.15 18.62 -10.76
CA HIS A 138 7.19 19.73 -11.71
C HIS A 138 7.35 21.07 -11.00
N ASP A 139 6.60 21.31 -9.92
CA ASP A 139 6.72 22.55 -9.16
C ASP A 139 8.15 22.74 -8.61
N ALA A 140 8.83 21.66 -8.20
CA ALA A 140 10.23 21.69 -7.76
C ALA A 140 11.22 21.94 -8.92
N ILE A 141 10.96 21.37 -10.10
CA ILE A 141 11.76 21.62 -11.31
C ILE A 141 11.62 23.09 -11.74
N ASP A 142 10.39 23.58 -11.85
CA ASP A 142 10.06 24.92 -12.36
C ASP A 142 10.55 26.02 -11.42
N SER A 143 10.46 25.81 -10.10
CA SER A 143 10.93 26.77 -9.11
C SER A 143 12.45 26.77 -8.89
N GLY A 144 13.16 25.75 -9.40
CA GLY A 144 14.60 25.56 -9.14
C GLY A 144 14.95 25.29 -7.67
N PHE A 145 13.95 25.02 -6.82
CA PHE A 145 14.09 24.79 -5.39
C PHE A 145 13.27 23.55 -5.03
N PRO A 146 13.86 22.44 -4.53
CA PRO A 146 15.15 22.32 -3.80
C PRO A 146 16.37 22.05 -4.69
N ASN A 147 17.56 21.94 -4.07
CA ASN A 147 18.87 21.58 -4.66
C ASN A 147 18.90 20.30 -5.54
N ASN A 148 17.79 19.62 -5.76
CA ASN A 148 17.64 18.41 -6.55
C ASN A 148 16.82 18.60 -7.85
N ALA A 149 16.45 19.83 -8.23
CA ALA A 149 15.68 20.10 -9.46
C ALA A 149 16.31 19.48 -10.73
N THR A 150 17.63 19.59 -10.89
CA THR A 150 18.36 18.94 -12.00
C THR A 150 18.29 17.41 -11.93
N GLU A 151 18.38 16.81 -10.74
CA GLU A 151 18.30 15.36 -10.58
C GLU A 151 16.88 14.85 -10.86
N LEU A 152 15.85 15.59 -10.44
CA LEU A 152 14.45 15.31 -10.77
C LEU A 152 14.20 15.39 -12.26
N GLN A 153 14.68 16.45 -12.92
CA GLN A 153 14.56 16.61 -14.37
C GLN A 153 15.27 15.46 -15.10
N ASN A 154 16.50 15.12 -14.71
CA ASN A 154 17.24 14.02 -15.32
C ASN A 154 16.53 12.67 -15.13
N ALA A 155 15.99 12.39 -13.94
CA ALA A 155 15.25 11.16 -13.67
C ALA A 155 13.92 11.09 -14.45
N LEU A 156 13.20 12.21 -14.57
CA LEU A 156 11.98 12.31 -15.36
C LEU A 156 12.26 12.13 -16.86
N THR A 157 13.30 12.78 -17.38
CA THR A 157 13.73 12.62 -18.77
C THR A 157 14.17 11.18 -19.05
N ALA A 158 14.91 10.53 -18.15
CA ALA A 158 15.30 9.13 -18.33
C ALA A 158 14.08 8.17 -18.43
N LEU A 159 13.01 8.43 -17.67
CA LEU A 159 11.77 7.68 -17.79
C LEU A 159 11.04 7.96 -19.11
N GLN A 160 10.96 9.23 -19.53
CA GLN A 160 10.39 9.61 -20.83
C GLN A 160 11.14 8.97 -22.00
N ASP A 161 12.47 9.06 -22.01
CA ASP A 161 13.30 8.49 -23.06
C ASP A 161 13.12 6.97 -23.17
N GLU A 162 13.01 6.26 -22.03
CA GLU A 162 12.73 4.82 -22.02
C GLU A 162 11.32 4.51 -22.58
N MET A 163 10.32 5.35 -22.25
CA MET A 163 8.96 5.20 -22.78
C MET A 163 8.91 5.41 -24.30
N ASP A 164 9.53 6.50 -24.79
CA ASP A 164 9.53 6.89 -26.19
C ASP A 164 10.34 5.93 -27.07
N SER A 165 11.35 5.27 -26.49
CA SER A 165 12.17 4.28 -27.19
C SER A 165 11.60 2.86 -27.16
N CYS A 166 10.46 2.60 -26.49
CA CYS A 166 9.95 1.23 -26.32
C CYS A 166 9.47 0.61 -27.64
N PRO A 167 10.13 -0.43 -28.18
CA PRO A 167 9.66 -1.11 -29.39
C PRO A 167 8.54 -2.11 -29.10
N CYS A 168 8.12 -2.20 -27.84
CA CYS A 168 7.29 -3.24 -27.25
C CYS A 168 5.81 -3.18 -27.64
N GLY A 169 5.35 -2.06 -28.22
CA GLY A 169 3.94 -1.88 -28.56
C GLY A 169 2.99 -1.66 -27.38
N SER A 170 3.48 -1.54 -26.15
CA SER A 170 2.66 -1.14 -25.00
C SER A 170 2.03 0.23 -25.23
N ARG A 171 0.81 0.42 -24.73
CA ARG A 171 0.16 1.74 -24.75
C ARG A 171 0.62 2.51 -23.54
N VAL A 172 1.44 3.54 -23.74
CA VAL A 172 2.04 4.29 -22.64
C VAL A 172 1.52 5.72 -22.60
N TYR A 173 1.28 6.24 -21.41
CA TYR A 173 0.87 7.63 -21.17
C TYR A 173 1.48 8.13 -19.86
N MET A 174 1.82 9.40 -19.77
CA MET A 174 2.31 10.01 -18.54
C MET A 174 1.69 11.38 -18.34
N ASP A 175 1.32 11.70 -17.10
CA ASP A 175 0.72 12.98 -16.74
C ASP A 175 1.02 13.36 -15.28
N SER A 176 0.77 14.62 -14.93
CA SER A 176 1.00 15.18 -13.61
C SER A 176 -0.16 16.08 -13.16
N VAL A 177 -1.23 15.44 -12.70
CA VAL A 177 -2.52 16.11 -12.42
C VAL A 177 -2.77 16.45 -10.95
N HIS A 178 -2.06 15.83 -10.01
CA HIS A 178 -2.39 15.93 -8.58
C HIS A 178 -1.15 16.09 -7.70
N THR A 179 -1.28 16.96 -6.70
CA THR A 179 -0.34 17.08 -5.57
C THR A 179 -0.76 16.13 -4.46
N VAL A 180 0.11 15.19 -4.12
CA VAL A 180 -0.21 14.15 -3.13
C VAL A 180 0.38 14.52 -1.77
N GLN A 181 -0.41 14.38 -0.71
CA GLN A 181 0.05 14.58 0.66
C GLN A 181 -0.15 13.29 1.44
N TRP A 182 0.94 12.80 2.05
CA TRP A 182 0.94 11.53 2.78
C TRP A 182 -0.14 11.50 3.87
N SER A 183 -0.92 10.42 3.93
CA SER A 183 -1.99 10.20 4.90
C SER A 183 -3.24 11.09 4.72
N HIS A 184 -3.28 11.98 3.74
CA HIS A 184 -4.48 12.77 3.41
C HIS A 184 -5.28 12.15 2.27
N TRP A 185 -6.51 12.65 2.07
CA TRP A 185 -7.38 12.23 0.96
C TRP A 185 -6.69 12.31 -0.41
N SER A 186 -5.76 13.25 -0.60
CA SER A 186 -5.03 13.42 -1.85
C SER A 186 -4.23 12.17 -2.28
N MET A 187 -3.97 11.22 -1.38
CA MET A 187 -3.42 9.90 -1.72
C MET A 187 -4.35 9.06 -2.61
N ASN A 188 -5.68 9.25 -2.52
CA ASN A 188 -6.64 8.54 -3.36
C ASN A 188 -6.68 9.11 -4.78
N LEU A 189 -6.40 10.41 -4.95
CA LEU A 189 -6.66 11.13 -6.19
C LEU A 189 -5.94 10.54 -7.41
N PRO A 190 -4.63 10.20 -7.36
CA PRO A 190 -3.97 9.59 -8.52
C PRO A 190 -4.59 8.25 -8.92
N THR A 191 -4.99 7.43 -7.95
CA THR A 191 -5.62 6.13 -8.24
C THR A 191 -6.99 6.32 -8.88
N LEU A 192 -7.82 7.22 -8.33
CA LEU A 192 -9.13 7.54 -8.91
C LEU A 192 -9.01 8.18 -10.30
N TRP A 193 -8.01 9.04 -10.51
CA TRP A 193 -7.68 9.59 -11.82
C TRP A 193 -7.25 8.50 -12.81
N GLY A 194 -6.39 7.58 -12.42
CA GLY A 194 -5.97 6.48 -13.30
C GLY A 194 -7.13 5.57 -13.68
N MET A 195 -8.06 5.31 -12.75
CA MET A 195 -9.32 4.61 -13.04
C MET A 195 -10.17 5.36 -14.07
N GLN A 196 -10.32 6.68 -13.91
CA GLN A 196 -10.99 7.53 -14.88
C GLN A 196 -10.34 7.44 -16.26
N VAL A 197 -9.01 7.56 -16.34
CA VAL A 197 -8.24 7.42 -17.59
C VAL A 197 -8.48 6.06 -18.24
N ALA A 198 -8.44 4.97 -17.46
CA ALA A 198 -8.68 3.63 -17.96
C ALA A 198 -10.08 3.45 -18.57
N VAL A 199 -11.08 4.15 -18.03
CA VAL A 199 -12.49 4.06 -18.46
C VAL A 199 -12.80 4.98 -19.64
N THR A 200 -12.33 6.24 -19.62
CA THR A 200 -12.80 7.26 -20.57
C THR A 200 -11.80 7.68 -21.63
N ASN A 201 -10.51 7.36 -21.49
CA ASN A 201 -9.55 7.71 -22.54
C ASN A 201 -9.68 6.70 -23.71
N PRO A 202 -9.95 7.14 -24.95
CA PRO A 202 -10.12 6.25 -26.11
C PRO A 202 -8.89 5.36 -26.41
N LEU A 203 -7.71 5.78 -25.95
CA LEU A 203 -6.50 4.97 -26.05
C LEU A 203 -6.62 3.66 -25.26
N PHE A 204 -7.32 3.67 -24.13
CA PHE A 204 -7.37 2.56 -23.17
C PHE A 204 -8.74 1.92 -22.99
N GLN A 205 -9.82 2.65 -23.30
CA GLN A 205 -11.19 2.19 -23.15
C GLN A 205 -11.40 0.79 -23.75
N ASP A 206 -11.94 -0.12 -22.94
CA ASP A 206 -12.22 -1.53 -23.27
C ASP A 206 -10.99 -2.38 -23.72
N LYS A 207 -9.76 -1.88 -23.51
CA LYS A 207 -8.51 -2.54 -23.92
C LYS A 207 -7.75 -3.20 -22.76
N TRP A 208 -8.42 -3.45 -21.64
CA TRP A 208 -7.84 -4.02 -20.44
C TRP A 208 -8.86 -4.90 -19.71
N ASP A 209 -8.35 -5.86 -18.95
CA ASP A 209 -9.09 -6.88 -18.20
C ASP A 209 -8.86 -6.77 -16.69
N VAL A 210 -7.79 -6.10 -16.24
CA VAL A 210 -7.54 -5.79 -14.83
C VAL A 210 -6.81 -4.45 -14.70
N PHE A 211 -7.21 -3.65 -13.71
CA PHE A 211 -6.57 -2.39 -13.34
C PHE A 211 -5.67 -2.61 -12.13
N ILE A 212 -4.40 -2.21 -12.18
CA ILE A 212 -3.43 -2.39 -11.10
C ILE A 212 -2.73 -1.06 -10.83
N ASN A 213 -2.70 -0.61 -9.58
CA ASN A 213 -1.87 0.54 -9.21
C ASN A 213 -0.57 0.11 -8.50
N LEU A 214 0.50 0.80 -8.84
CA LEU A 214 1.87 0.54 -8.41
C LEU A 214 2.51 1.88 -8.00
N SER A 215 3.59 1.78 -7.22
CA SER A 215 4.51 2.90 -7.01
C SER A 215 5.79 2.65 -7.80
N GLY A 216 6.57 3.69 -8.07
CA GLY A 216 7.89 3.55 -8.69
C GLY A 216 8.89 2.68 -7.91
N ASP A 217 8.66 2.44 -6.62
CA ASP A 217 9.45 1.53 -5.76
C ASP A 217 8.83 0.11 -5.66
N THR A 218 7.95 -0.26 -6.58
CA THR A 218 7.36 -1.60 -6.73
C THR A 218 8.06 -2.38 -7.85
N TYR A 219 8.14 -3.71 -7.76
CA TYR A 219 8.63 -4.58 -8.85
C TYR A 219 7.76 -5.82 -9.04
N PRO A 220 7.51 -6.29 -10.29
CA PRO A 220 6.80 -7.55 -10.51
C PRO A 220 7.70 -8.75 -10.17
N VAL A 221 7.09 -9.80 -9.62
CA VAL A 221 7.78 -11.07 -9.36
C VAL A 221 7.85 -11.93 -10.62
N TYR A 222 6.83 -11.84 -11.48
CA TYR A 222 6.69 -12.67 -12.68
C TYR A 222 6.85 -11.87 -13.97
N THR A 223 7.28 -12.55 -15.03
CA THR A 223 7.41 -11.93 -16.35
C THR A 223 6.03 -11.47 -16.84
N PRO A 224 5.96 -10.49 -17.77
CA PRO A 224 4.67 -10.02 -18.30
C PRO A 224 3.77 -11.15 -18.83
N GLY A 225 4.37 -12.16 -19.47
CA GLY A 225 3.67 -13.35 -19.96
C GLY A 225 3.02 -14.16 -18.85
N THR A 226 3.79 -14.55 -17.85
CA THR A 226 3.29 -15.29 -16.69
C THR A 226 2.27 -14.46 -15.90
N MET A 227 2.51 -13.15 -15.74
CA MET A 227 1.58 -12.25 -15.05
C MET A 227 0.21 -12.20 -15.74
N ALA A 228 0.19 -12.07 -17.07
CA ALA A 228 -1.04 -12.10 -17.86
C ALA A 228 -1.79 -13.43 -17.73
N GLN A 229 -1.09 -14.56 -17.69
CA GLN A 229 -1.69 -15.87 -17.47
C GLN A 229 -2.31 -15.98 -16.07
N ILE A 230 -1.56 -15.63 -15.03
CA ILE A 230 -2.04 -15.65 -13.64
C ILE A 230 -3.31 -14.80 -13.51
N PHE A 231 -3.31 -13.55 -14.00
CA PHE A 231 -4.49 -12.70 -13.92
C PHE A 231 -5.67 -13.20 -14.76
N GLY A 232 -5.41 -13.97 -15.83
CA GLY A 232 -6.47 -14.68 -16.57
C GLY A 232 -7.26 -15.67 -15.70
N HIS A 233 -6.62 -16.26 -14.69
CA HIS A 233 -7.26 -17.14 -13.70
C HIS A 233 -7.83 -16.38 -12.48
N LEU A 234 -7.64 -15.06 -12.41
CA LEU A 234 -8.09 -14.20 -11.31
C LEU A 234 -9.13 -13.15 -11.76
N GLN A 235 -9.68 -13.29 -12.97
CA GLN A 235 -10.60 -12.35 -13.62
C GLN A 235 -11.89 -12.02 -12.85
N ASN A 236 -12.19 -12.78 -11.79
CA ASN A 236 -13.38 -12.57 -10.97
C ASN A 236 -13.08 -11.85 -9.64
N TYR A 237 -11.82 -11.51 -9.36
CA TYR A 237 -11.41 -11.02 -8.04
C TYR A 237 -10.95 -9.56 -8.02
N ASN A 238 -11.49 -8.79 -7.07
CA ASN A 238 -10.99 -7.49 -6.67
C ASN A 238 -10.08 -7.65 -5.45
N PHE A 239 -8.82 -7.25 -5.60
CA PHE A 239 -7.83 -7.23 -4.53
C PHE A 239 -7.65 -5.80 -4.05
N VAL A 240 -8.02 -5.55 -2.80
CA VAL A 240 -7.89 -4.25 -2.12
C VAL A 240 -7.18 -4.44 -0.77
N THR A 241 -6.28 -5.41 -0.68
CA THR A 241 -5.85 -5.99 0.61
C THR A 241 -4.36 -5.90 0.84
N SER A 242 -4.00 -5.84 2.12
CA SER A 242 -2.63 -5.78 2.63
C SER A 242 -2.31 -7.07 3.36
N ARG A 243 -1.02 -7.40 3.51
CA ARG A 243 -0.54 -8.46 4.43
C ARG A 243 -1.03 -8.27 5.86
N SER A 244 -1.43 -7.06 6.26
CA SER A 244 -1.99 -6.79 7.60
C SER A 244 -3.49 -7.14 7.72
N CYS A 245 -4.17 -7.45 6.62
CA CYS A 245 -5.51 -8.02 6.66
C CYS A 245 -5.47 -9.43 7.24
N GLU A 246 -6.54 -9.85 7.91
CA GLU A 246 -6.67 -11.14 8.62
C GLU A 246 -6.24 -12.34 7.77
N THR A 247 -6.68 -12.39 6.51
CA THR A 247 -6.32 -13.45 5.55
C THR A 247 -5.25 -13.02 4.54
N GLY A 248 -4.80 -11.77 4.59
CA GLY A 248 -3.93 -11.19 3.55
C GLY A 248 -4.58 -10.96 2.18
N LEU A 249 -5.80 -11.48 1.95
CA LEU A 249 -6.52 -11.42 0.66
C LEU A 249 -7.93 -10.83 0.76
N ILE A 250 -8.52 -10.74 1.96
CA ILE A 250 -9.86 -10.17 2.19
C ILE A 250 -9.78 -8.92 3.10
N PRO A 251 -10.48 -7.80 2.79
CA PRO A 251 -10.52 -6.64 3.67
C PRO A 251 -10.96 -6.99 5.08
N THR A 252 -10.37 -6.34 6.06
CA THR A 252 -10.65 -6.64 7.47
C THR A 252 -11.36 -5.46 8.10
N ASN A 253 -12.48 -5.72 8.77
CA ASN A 253 -13.17 -4.68 9.51
C ASN A 253 -12.22 -4.07 10.55
N VAL A 254 -12.13 -2.73 10.61
CA VAL A 254 -11.22 -2.03 11.53
C VAL A 254 -11.44 -2.40 13.00
N TYR A 255 -12.66 -2.84 13.37
CA TYR A 255 -13.01 -3.28 14.72
C TYR A 255 -12.39 -4.64 15.10
N ALA A 256 -11.91 -5.43 14.15
CA ALA A 256 -11.20 -6.69 14.41
C ALA A 256 -9.76 -6.45 14.94
N PHE A 257 -9.19 -5.27 14.69
CA PHE A 257 -7.85 -4.93 15.17
C PHE A 257 -7.87 -4.45 16.63
N PRO A 258 -6.79 -4.59 17.41
CA PRO A 258 -6.68 -4.09 18.77
C PRO A 258 -7.07 -2.61 18.91
N LYS A 259 -7.73 -2.25 20.01
CA LYS A 259 -8.23 -0.88 20.28
C LYS A 259 -7.14 0.20 20.17
N HIS A 260 -5.92 -0.13 20.55
CA HIS A 260 -4.76 0.78 20.49
C HIS A 260 -4.12 0.88 19.11
N TRP A 261 -4.59 0.11 18.11
CA TRP A 261 -4.10 0.25 16.75
C TRP A 261 -4.46 1.62 16.20
N HIS A 262 -3.45 2.38 15.76
CA HIS A 262 -3.62 3.75 15.31
C HIS A 262 -4.66 3.87 14.18
N LYS A 263 -4.71 2.93 13.23
CA LYS A 263 -5.72 2.96 12.17
C LYS A 263 -7.12 2.74 12.75
N ARG A 264 -7.36 1.73 13.60
CA ARG A 264 -8.64 1.61 14.32
C ARG A 264 -8.99 2.90 15.06
N LYS A 265 -8.08 3.44 15.86
CA LYS A 265 -8.29 4.69 16.63
C LYS A 265 -8.65 5.90 15.77
N HIS A 266 -8.13 5.99 14.55
CA HIS A 266 -8.51 7.07 13.63
C HIS A 266 -9.93 6.93 13.12
N TYR A 267 -10.46 5.71 13.02
CA TYR A 267 -11.79 5.43 12.47
C TYR A 267 -12.85 5.17 13.54
N THR A 268 -12.45 4.87 14.78
CA THR A 268 -13.34 4.65 15.92
C THR A 268 -13.16 5.74 16.98
N ASN A 269 -14.26 6.40 17.37
CA ASN A 269 -14.25 7.36 18.47
C ASN A 269 -14.32 6.59 19.81
N ASN A 270 -13.17 6.07 20.26
CA ASN A 270 -13.01 5.29 21.50
C ASN A 270 -13.87 4.02 21.58
N ASP A 271 -14.21 3.41 20.44
CA ASP A 271 -15.07 2.23 20.30
C ASP A 271 -16.50 2.33 20.86
N ASN A 272 -16.89 3.47 21.42
CA ASN A 272 -18.21 3.67 22.03
C ASN A 272 -19.17 4.49 21.17
N SER A 273 -18.71 5.02 20.04
CA SER A 273 -19.58 5.75 19.11
C SER A 273 -20.19 4.78 18.11
N PRO A 274 -21.49 4.89 17.82
CA PRO A 274 -22.11 4.08 16.78
C PRO A 274 -21.44 4.39 15.43
N PRO A 275 -21.37 3.41 14.51
CA PRO A 275 -20.89 3.68 13.16
C PRO A 275 -21.76 4.74 12.47
N PRO A 276 -21.17 5.59 11.60
CA PRO A 276 -21.93 6.66 10.98
C PRO A 276 -22.92 6.10 9.95
N ILE A 277 -24.07 6.75 9.83
CA ILE A 277 -25.07 6.44 8.80
C ILE A 277 -24.87 7.41 7.63
N ILE A 278 -24.74 6.86 6.43
CA ILE A 278 -24.61 7.63 5.19
C ILE A 278 -25.89 7.53 4.38
N HIS A 279 -26.46 8.68 4.03
CA HIS A 279 -27.64 8.79 3.18
C HIS A 279 -27.23 9.09 1.73
N TYR A 280 -27.76 8.34 0.77
CA TYR A 280 -27.42 8.44 -0.66
C TYR A 280 -28.59 7.97 -1.53
N ASN A 281 -28.52 8.19 -2.85
CA ASN A 281 -29.50 7.72 -3.81
C ASN A 281 -28.90 6.58 -4.64
N ASP A 282 -29.47 5.39 -4.51
CA ASP A 282 -29.05 4.23 -5.26
C ASP A 282 -29.78 4.13 -6.60
N ILE A 283 -29.04 4.02 -7.70
CA ILE A 283 -29.59 3.78 -9.04
C ILE A 283 -29.44 2.29 -9.43
N SER A 284 -28.52 1.57 -8.79
CA SER A 284 -28.11 0.21 -9.17
C SER A 284 -29.13 -0.88 -8.79
N SER A 285 -29.94 -0.66 -7.75
CA SER A 285 -30.91 -1.65 -7.25
C SER A 285 -32.21 -1.76 -8.05
N THR A 286 -32.42 -0.93 -9.08
CA THR A 286 -33.70 -0.94 -9.82
C THR A 286 -33.61 -1.70 -11.13
N THR A 287 -34.03 -2.97 -11.09
CA THR A 287 -34.42 -3.79 -12.27
C THR A 287 -35.53 -3.12 -13.10
N THR A 288 -36.15 -2.08 -12.56
CA THR A 288 -37.06 -1.16 -13.25
C THR A 288 -36.52 0.26 -13.12
N VAL A 289 -35.63 0.65 -14.05
CA VAL A 289 -35.21 2.05 -14.23
C VAL A 289 -36.49 2.89 -14.30
N SER A 290 -36.79 3.63 -13.23
CA SER A 290 -37.89 4.57 -13.29
C SER A 290 -37.54 5.57 -14.38
N SER A 291 -38.46 5.83 -15.29
CA SER A 291 -38.30 6.78 -16.40
C SER A 291 -37.93 8.20 -15.94
N SER A 292 -37.94 8.46 -14.63
CA SER A 292 -37.55 9.72 -14.01
C SER A 292 -36.05 9.85 -13.73
N GLY A 293 -35.25 8.78 -13.85
CA GLY A 293 -33.82 8.79 -13.53
C GLY A 293 -33.47 9.10 -12.07
N LYS A 294 -34.48 9.23 -11.19
CA LYS A 294 -34.28 9.46 -9.75
C LYS A 294 -33.97 8.11 -9.09
N GLY A 295 -32.80 8.02 -8.46
CA GLY A 295 -32.42 6.88 -7.64
C GLY A 295 -33.30 6.75 -6.38
N THR A 296 -33.26 5.57 -5.77
CA THR A 296 -33.98 5.27 -4.53
C THR A 296 -33.20 5.82 -3.33
N PRO A 297 -33.79 6.70 -2.50
CA PRO A 297 -33.15 7.15 -1.28
C PRO A 297 -32.85 5.97 -0.36
N THR A 298 -31.58 5.82 -0.01
CA THR A 298 -31.03 4.69 0.75
C THR A 298 -30.18 5.23 1.90
N SER A 299 -30.10 4.46 2.98
CA SER A 299 -29.23 4.75 4.12
C SER A 299 -28.46 3.50 4.50
N VAL A 300 -27.18 3.64 4.78
CA VAL A 300 -26.32 2.51 5.17
C VAL A 300 -25.46 2.88 6.38
N GLU A 301 -25.36 1.96 7.33
CA GLU A 301 -24.44 2.06 8.46
C GLU A 301 -23.04 1.65 8.02
N ILE A 302 -22.04 2.52 8.23
CA ILE A 302 -20.69 2.31 7.70
C ILE A 302 -19.80 1.57 8.69
N ASN A 303 -19.63 0.28 8.42
CA ASN A 303 -18.48 -0.47 8.90
C ASN A 303 -17.25 -0.09 8.08
N TYR A 304 -16.19 0.41 8.73
CA TYR A 304 -14.93 0.70 8.05
C TYR A 304 -14.14 -0.59 7.84
N TYR A 305 -13.60 -0.74 6.63
CA TYR A 305 -12.72 -1.84 6.29
C TYR A 305 -11.32 -1.32 5.98
N PHE A 306 -10.33 -2.02 6.51
CA PHE A 306 -8.94 -1.84 6.23
C PHE A 306 -8.48 -2.79 5.12
N GLY A 307 -7.65 -2.26 4.24
CA GLY A 307 -7.07 -2.98 3.13
C GLY A 307 -5.69 -2.43 2.75
N SER A 308 -5.49 -2.20 1.46
CA SER A 308 -4.26 -1.63 0.92
C SER A 308 -4.60 -0.50 -0.05
N GLN A 309 -3.73 0.51 -0.09
CA GLN A 309 -3.71 1.50 -1.16
C GLN A 309 -3.32 0.87 -2.51
N TRP A 310 -2.70 -0.31 -2.48
CA TRP A 310 -2.27 -1.07 -3.65
C TRP A 310 -3.31 -2.10 -4.01
N VAL A 311 -3.87 -1.98 -5.21
CA VAL A 311 -5.07 -2.71 -5.64
C VAL A 311 -4.85 -3.38 -6.99
N ALA A 312 -5.58 -4.48 -7.21
CA ALA A 312 -5.84 -5.06 -8.53
C ALA A 312 -7.36 -5.24 -8.68
N LEU A 313 -7.98 -4.51 -9.59
CA LEU A 313 -9.43 -4.34 -9.66
C LEU A 313 -9.99 -4.75 -11.01
N GLN A 314 -11.19 -5.31 -10.97
CA GLN A 314 -11.92 -5.72 -12.16
C GLN A 314 -12.57 -4.52 -12.88
N PRO A 315 -12.70 -4.58 -14.22
CA PRO A 315 -13.27 -3.48 -15.00
C PRO A 315 -14.66 -3.05 -14.55
N THR A 316 -15.48 -3.99 -14.10
CA THR A 316 -16.83 -3.72 -13.62
C THR A 316 -16.85 -2.84 -12.37
N PHE A 317 -15.98 -3.12 -11.39
CA PHE A 317 -15.88 -2.32 -10.18
C PHE A 317 -15.27 -0.94 -10.44
N VAL A 318 -14.26 -0.86 -11.30
CA VAL A 318 -13.65 0.41 -11.70
C VAL A 318 -14.65 1.31 -12.42
N ARG A 319 -15.43 0.77 -13.38
CA ARG A 319 -16.49 1.53 -14.06
C ARG A 319 -17.56 2.00 -13.09
N TYR A 320 -18.02 1.11 -12.20
CA TYR A 320 -18.96 1.46 -11.14
C TYR A 320 -18.45 2.66 -10.32
N LEU A 321 -17.21 2.59 -9.85
CA LEU A 321 -16.64 3.64 -9.01
C LEU A 321 -16.52 4.97 -9.76
N VAL A 322 -16.05 4.95 -11.01
CA VAL A 322 -15.94 6.15 -11.87
C VAL A 322 -17.32 6.78 -12.09
N THR A 323 -18.33 5.98 -12.45
CA THR A 323 -19.69 6.46 -12.68
C THR A 323 -20.33 7.01 -11.42
N GLU A 324 -20.21 6.30 -10.30
CA GLU A 324 -20.82 6.74 -9.05
C GLU A 324 -20.11 7.95 -8.45
N LEU A 325 -18.79 8.07 -8.56
CA LEU A 325 -18.07 9.26 -8.08
C LEU A 325 -18.40 10.53 -8.88
N ALA A 326 -18.87 10.41 -10.12
CA ALA A 326 -19.36 11.55 -10.90
C ALA A 326 -20.71 12.09 -10.37
N ARG A 327 -21.40 11.33 -9.51
CA ARG A 327 -22.67 11.71 -8.89
C ARG A 327 -22.47 12.14 -7.45
N ASN A 328 -22.92 13.34 -7.09
CA ASN A 328 -22.79 13.86 -5.72
C ASN A 328 -23.68 13.14 -4.69
N ASP A 329 -24.68 12.40 -5.16
CA ASP A 329 -25.65 11.70 -4.33
C ASP A 329 -25.41 10.19 -4.25
N SER A 330 -24.32 9.66 -4.83
CA SER A 330 -23.97 8.24 -4.74
C SER A 330 -23.35 7.86 -3.40
N PHE A 331 -23.33 6.56 -3.10
CA PHE A 331 -22.65 6.06 -1.90
C PHE A 331 -21.14 6.40 -1.87
N PRO A 332 -20.33 6.11 -2.90
CA PRO A 332 -18.90 6.47 -2.91
C PRO A 332 -18.63 7.96 -2.69
N SER A 333 -19.41 8.85 -3.32
CA SER A 333 -19.25 10.31 -3.16
C SER A 333 -19.61 10.77 -1.75
N ARG A 334 -20.75 10.32 -1.22
CA ARG A 334 -21.18 10.67 0.14
C ARG A 334 -20.21 10.14 1.19
N TYR A 335 -19.64 8.97 0.96
CA TYR A 335 -18.63 8.40 1.84
C TYR A 335 -17.30 9.17 1.78
N ARG A 336 -16.82 9.55 0.58
CA ARG A 336 -15.68 10.48 0.44
C ARG A 336 -15.91 11.76 1.24
N ASP A 337 -17.06 12.41 1.05
CA ASP A 337 -17.37 13.69 1.67
C ASP A 337 -17.39 13.56 3.21
N HIS A 338 -17.89 12.43 3.72
CA HIS A 338 -17.82 12.10 5.14
C HIS A 338 -16.38 11.95 5.64
N LEU A 339 -15.51 11.24 4.92
CA LEU A 339 -14.09 11.09 5.29
C LEU A 339 -13.38 12.45 5.34
N LEU A 340 -13.64 13.31 4.34
CA LEU A 340 -13.10 14.68 4.28
C LEU A 340 -13.61 15.53 5.45
N LYS A 341 -14.94 15.57 5.66
CA LYS A 341 -15.58 16.35 6.71
C LYS A 341 -15.10 15.96 8.11
N THR A 342 -14.86 14.67 8.34
CA THR A 342 -14.43 14.16 9.64
C THR A 342 -12.92 14.11 9.81
N GLY A 343 -12.15 14.59 8.82
CA GLY A 343 -10.70 14.64 8.88
C GLY A 343 -10.04 13.27 9.07
N LYS A 344 -10.62 12.22 8.49
CA LYS A 344 -10.01 10.88 8.53
C LYS A 344 -8.70 10.88 7.73
N VAL A 345 -7.73 10.13 8.22
CA VAL A 345 -6.38 10.01 7.66
C VAL A 345 -6.13 8.58 7.18
N MET A 346 -5.13 8.36 6.32
CA MET A 346 -4.82 7.07 5.68
C MET A 346 -6.01 6.49 4.91
N THR A 347 -6.80 7.38 4.30
CA THR A 347 -8.04 7.01 3.59
C THR A 347 -7.76 6.19 2.34
N ASP A 348 -6.56 6.24 1.79
CA ASP A 348 -6.08 5.37 0.72
C ASP A 348 -6.09 3.88 1.08
N GLU A 349 -6.04 3.54 2.37
CA GLU A 349 -6.09 2.15 2.84
C GLU A 349 -7.47 1.73 3.36
N THR A 350 -8.48 2.61 3.29
CA THR A 350 -9.84 2.31 3.77
C THR A 350 -10.95 2.67 2.80
N PHE A 351 -10.75 3.64 1.91
CA PHE A 351 -11.80 4.13 1.02
C PHE A 351 -12.27 3.03 0.05
N LEU A 352 -11.38 2.53 -0.79
CA LEU A 352 -11.71 1.46 -1.74
C LEU A 352 -12.16 0.16 -1.05
N PRO A 353 -11.49 -0.33 0.01
CA PRO A 353 -11.96 -1.48 0.76
C PRO A 353 -13.37 -1.30 1.32
N THR A 354 -13.68 -0.15 1.93
CA THR A 354 -15.01 0.10 2.51
C THR A 354 -16.06 0.20 1.42
N VAL A 355 -15.78 0.90 0.31
CA VAL A 355 -16.73 0.96 -0.81
C VAL A 355 -17.02 -0.43 -1.37
N LEU A 356 -15.98 -1.25 -1.59
CA LEU A 356 -16.12 -2.61 -2.10
C LEU A 356 -17.00 -3.47 -1.17
N MET A 357 -16.76 -3.42 0.14
CA MET A 357 -17.45 -4.25 1.13
C MET A 357 -18.92 -3.84 1.36
N HIS A 358 -19.30 -2.61 1.01
CA HIS A 358 -20.67 -2.09 1.15
C HIS A 358 -21.46 -2.05 -0.16
N THR A 359 -20.89 -2.53 -1.26
CA THR A 359 -21.54 -2.45 -2.59
C THR A 359 -21.81 -3.83 -3.16
N PRO A 360 -23.07 -4.32 -3.13
CA PRO A 360 -23.47 -5.50 -3.88
C PRO A 360 -23.39 -5.28 -5.41
N PRO A 361 -23.10 -6.34 -6.19
CA PRO A 361 -22.73 -7.69 -5.76
C PRO A 361 -21.24 -7.82 -5.39
N PHE A 362 -20.44 -6.75 -5.51
CA PHE A 362 -18.98 -6.85 -5.41
C PHE A 362 -18.50 -7.45 -4.07
N ASN A 363 -19.16 -7.10 -2.98
CA ASN A 363 -18.87 -7.61 -1.64
C ASN A 363 -19.13 -9.11 -1.45
N THR A 364 -19.85 -9.78 -2.35
CA THR A 364 -20.16 -11.22 -2.24
C THR A 364 -19.60 -12.03 -3.39
N THR A 365 -19.53 -11.48 -4.60
CA THR A 365 -19.16 -12.25 -5.80
C THR A 365 -17.74 -12.00 -6.27
N THR A 366 -17.13 -10.88 -5.88
CA THR A 366 -15.81 -10.48 -6.40
C THR A 366 -14.68 -10.46 -5.37
N LEU A 367 -14.95 -10.92 -4.14
CA LEU A 367 -13.89 -11.09 -3.16
C LEU A 367 -13.09 -12.37 -3.44
N PRO A 368 -11.76 -12.37 -3.23
CA PRO A 368 -10.95 -13.58 -3.33
C PRO A 368 -11.47 -14.67 -2.39
N ARG A 369 -11.54 -15.90 -2.91
CA ARG A 369 -11.77 -17.10 -2.09
C ARG A 369 -10.43 -17.67 -1.67
N VAL A 370 -10.33 -18.17 -0.44
CA VAL A 370 -9.10 -18.72 0.12
C VAL A 370 -9.31 -20.14 0.65
N HIS A 371 -8.29 -20.98 0.56
CA HIS A 371 -8.27 -22.29 1.19
C HIS A 371 -8.10 -22.15 2.71
N ASP A 372 -8.96 -22.82 3.47
CA ASP A 372 -8.96 -22.72 4.94
C ASP A 372 -7.67 -23.28 5.57
N GLU A 373 -7.02 -24.26 4.93
CA GLU A 373 -5.85 -24.97 5.46
C GLU A 373 -4.59 -24.12 5.49
N ASP A 374 -4.35 -23.31 4.44
CA ASP A 374 -3.08 -22.62 4.24
C ASP A 374 -3.21 -21.16 3.81
N GLY A 375 -4.44 -20.64 3.71
CA GLY A 375 -4.75 -19.26 3.35
C GLY A 375 -4.41 -18.89 1.90
N THR A 376 -4.13 -19.87 1.03
CA THR A 376 -3.83 -19.61 -0.38
C THR A 376 -5.09 -19.35 -1.19
N ILE A 377 -4.97 -18.62 -2.30
CA ILE A 377 -6.10 -18.30 -3.16
C ILE A 377 -6.67 -19.55 -3.85
N VAL A 378 -8.00 -19.60 -3.95
CA VAL A 378 -8.71 -20.56 -4.80
C VAL A 378 -8.85 -19.96 -6.20
N TYR A 379 -8.20 -20.57 -7.19
CA TYR A 379 -8.31 -20.13 -8.58
C TYR A 379 -9.64 -20.53 -9.21
N ASP A 380 -10.07 -19.75 -10.21
CA ASP A 380 -11.20 -20.13 -11.03
C ASP A 380 -10.80 -21.21 -12.04
N ASN A 381 -11.18 -22.46 -11.73
CA ASN A 381 -10.87 -23.63 -12.54
C ASN A 381 -11.75 -23.75 -13.80
N SER A 382 -12.71 -22.84 -14.03
CA SER A 382 -13.58 -22.89 -15.20
C SER A 382 -12.83 -22.76 -16.54
N ASN A 383 -11.62 -22.21 -16.53
CA ASN A 383 -10.75 -22.03 -17.70
C ASN A 383 -9.56 -23.01 -17.74
N ASN A 384 -9.61 -24.14 -17.00
CA ASN A 384 -8.55 -25.16 -17.05
C ASN A 384 -8.61 -25.99 -18.35
N ASP A 385 -8.29 -25.35 -19.47
CA ASP A 385 -7.95 -26.03 -20.70
C ASP A 385 -6.55 -26.65 -20.55
N ASN A 386 -6.47 -27.88 -20.03
CA ASN A 386 -5.40 -28.89 -20.19
C ASN A 386 -3.90 -28.49 -20.09
N ASN A 387 -3.57 -27.26 -19.70
CA ASN A 387 -2.21 -26.78 -19.63
C ASN A 387 -1.66 -27.08 -18.24
N ASN A 388 -0.50 -27.75 -18.19
CA ASN A 388 0.29 -28.04 -17.00
C ASN A 388 0.85 -26.76 -16.32
N LEU A 389 0.15 -25.62 -16.39
CA LEU A 389 0.59 -24.37 -15.79
C LEU A 389 0.41 -24.45 -14.27
N GLN A 390 1.52 -24.58 -13.56
CA GLN A 390 1.52 -24.56 -12.10
C GLN A 390 1.45 -23.10 -11.60
N LEU A 391 0.25 -22.68 -11.23
CA LEU A 391 0.01 -21.34 -10.67
C LEU A 391 0.66 -21.19 -9.28
N PRO A 392 1.10 -19.97 -8.89
CA PRO A 392 1.69 -19.75 -7.58
C PRO A 392 0.66 -19.87 -6.45
N PRO A 393 1.06 -20.33 -5.25
CA PRO A 393 0.18 -20.37 -4.09
C PRO A 393 0.04 -18.96 -3.48
N ILE A 394 -0.73 -18.08 -4.13
CA ILE A 394 -0.84 -16.67 -3.71
C ILE A 394 -1.49 -16.59 -2.33
N ARG A 395 -0.76 -16.04 -1.35
CA ARG A 395 -1.26 -15.67 -0.01
C ARG A 395 -1.39 -14.15 0.15
N HIS A 396 -0.62 -13.40 -0.64
CA HIS A 396 -0.66 -11.96 -0.68
C HIS A 396 -0.47 -11.52 -2.12
N LEU A 397 -1.27 -10.56 -2.61
CA LEU A 397 -1.03 -10.01 -3.95
C LEU A 397 0.35 -9.30 -4.02
N ARG A 398 0.76 -8.71 -2.89
CA ARG A 398 2.00 -7.97 -2.75
C ARG A 398 2.76 -8.40 -1.50
N TYR A 399 4.04 -8.69 -1.65
CA TYR A 399 4.94 -8.89 -0.52
C TYR A 399 5.57 -7.56 -0.11
N GLU A 400 5.36 -7.21 1.15
CA GLU A 400 5.99 -6.09 1.82
C GLU A 400 6.63 -6.61 3.12
N ARG A 401 7.91 -6.29 3.33
CA ARG A 401 8.57 -6.54 4.62
C ARG A 401 8.33 -5.34 5.52
N MET A 402 7.57 -5.58 6.59
CA MET A 402 7.32 -4.59 7.64
C MET A 402 8.24 -4.80 8.86
N ASP A 403 9.23 -5.71 8.77
CA ASP A 403 9.92 -6.42 9.86
C ASP A 403 8.97 -7.07 10.89
N GLU A 404 9.52 -7.97 11.71
CA GLU A 404 8.90 -9.04 12.54
C GLU A 404 7.86 -8.60 13.60
N ARG A 405 7.38 -7.37 13.53
CA ARG A 405 6.33 -6.87 14.41
C ARG A 405 5.23 -6.24 13.60
N ILE A 406 4.76 -7.03 12.64
CA ILE A 406 3.45 -6.84 12.02
C ILE A 406 2.47 -6.67 13.17
N PRO A 407 1.76 -5.54 13.25
CA PRO A 407 0.60 -5.48 14.11
C PRO A 407 -0.46 -6.39 13.51
N SER A 408 -0.39 -7.66 13.89
CA SER A 408 -1.48 -8.59 13.66
C SER A 408 -2.59 -8.25 14.65
N PRO A 409 -3.86 -8.35 14.26
CA PRO A 409 -4.99 -8.33 15.18
C PRO A 409 -4.75 -9.20 16.42
N LEU A 410 -3.98 -10.29 16.25
CA LEU A 410 -3.69 -11.31 17.23
C LEU A 410 -2.46 -11.02 18.13
N ARG A 411 -1.51 -10.16 17.72
CA ARG A 411 -0.19 -10.02 18.39
C ARG A 411 0.08 -8.66 19.04
N GLY A 412 -0.71 -7.63 18.75
CA GLY A 412 -0.81 -6.41 19.58
C GLY A 412 0.43 -5.49 19.71
N TYR A 413 1.58 -5.77 19.09
CA TYR A 413 2.80 -4.95 19.23
C TYR A 413 3.02 -3.96 18.07
N PHE A 414 3.61 -2.78 18.37
CA PHE A 414 3.96 -1.72 17.39
C PHE A 414 5.34 -1.11 17.66
N PRO A 415 6.30 -1.14 16.70
CA PRO A 415 7.55 -0.39 16.85
C PRO A 415 7.33 1.13 16.76
N LYS A 416 8.19 1.92 17.45
CA LYS A 416 8.25 3.40 17.41
C LYS A 416 9.49 3.94 16.69
N HIS A 417 10.51 3.10 16.52
CA HIS A 417 11.74 3.39 15.81
C HIS A 417 11.96 2.39 14.66
N PRO A 418 12.53 2.81 13.52
CA PRO A 418 13.02 1.88 12.52
C PRO A 418 14.11 0.97 13.12
N ARG A 419 14.14 -0.30 12.71
CA ARG A 419 15.07 -1.30 13.28
C ARG A 419 16.49 -1.18 12.70
N TYR A 420 16.62 -0.54 11.54
CA TYR A 420 17.89 -0.29 10.87
C TYR A 420 18.04 1.20 10.62
N GLU A 421 19.20 1.75 10.99
CA GLU A 421 19.59 3.11 10.65
C GLU A 421 20.27 3.10 9.28
N VAL A 422 19.88 4.03 8.42
CA VAL A 422 20.65 4.31 7.21
C VAL A 422 21.97 4.94 7.66
N PRO A 423 23.15 4.51 7.15
CA PRO A 423 24.44 5.02 7.61
C PRO A 423 24.49 6.55 7.61
N GLN A 424 24.84 7.17 8.74
CA GLN A 424 24.82 8.64 8.88
C GLN A 424 25.87 9.35 8.01
N HIS A 425 26.86 8.62 7.53
CA HIS A 425 27.95 9.14 6.70
C HIS A 425 28.08 8.32 5.42
N PRO A 426 27.18 8.54 4.43
CA PRO A 426 27.38 7.95 3.13
C PRO A 426 28.66 8.51 2.48
N PRO A 427 29.25 7.79 1.51
CA PRO A 427 30.25 8.35 0.61
C PRO A 427 29.76 9.70 0.04
N PRO A 428 30.64 10.69 -0.19
CA PRO A 428 30.25 12.06 -0.55
C PRO A 428 29.39 12.21 -1.82
N ASN A 429 29.23 11.16 -2.62
CA ASN A 429 28.42 11.13 -3.84
C ASN A 429 27.22 10.17 -3.76
N MET A 430 26.94 9.59 -2.59
CA MET A 430 25.86 8.64 -2.41
C MET A 430 24.68 9.32 -1.72
N ILE A 431 23.64 9.60 -2.49
CA ILE A 431 22.36 10.07 -1.97
C ILE A 431 21.62 8.85 -1.44
N LEU A 432 21.52 8.78 -0.12
CA LEU A 432 20.83 7.72 0.59
C LEU A 432 19.32 7.83 0.47
N PRO A 433 18.58 6.71 0.40
CA PRO A 433 17.13 6.76 0.54
C PRO A 433 16.75 7.34 1.90
N PRO A 434 15.56 7.95 2.02
CA PRO A 434 15.06 8.42 3.30
C PRO A 434 15.07 7.27 4.31
N ALA A 435 15.42 7.58 5.56
CA ALA A 435 15.38 6.61 6.64
C ALA A 435 13.99 5.95 6.68
N PRO A 436 13.91 4.62 6.86
CA PRO A 436 12.62 3.95 6.91
C PRO A 436 11.78 4.59 8.02
N HIS A 437 10.57 5.01 7.69
CA HIS A 437 9.61 5.42 8.70
C HIS A 437 9.19 4.18 9.48
N THR A 438 8.95 4.34 10.77
CA THR A 438 8.51 3.29 11.67
C THR A 438 7.27 2.51 11.19
N TRP A 439 6.49 3.09 10.27
CA TRP A 439 5.25 2.53 9.75
C TRP A 439 5.26 2.31 8.23
N GLY A 440 6.42 2.45 7.58
CA GLY A 440 6.60 2.14 6.17
C GLY A 440 7.28 0.78 5.97
N PRO A 441 7.03 0.08 4.85
CA PRO A 441 7.78 -1.11 4.51
C PRO A 441 9.26 -0.79 4.28
N TYR A 442 10.11 -1.74 4.63
CA TYR A 442 11.55 -1.68 4.38
C TYR A 442 11.85 -1.87 2.89
N TYR A 443 13.04 -1.42 2.49
CA TYR A 443 13.60 -1.87 1.22
C TYR A 443 13.99 -3.34 1.32
N LEU A 444 13.52 -4.10 0.34
CA LEU A 444 13.78 -5.51 0.17
C LEU A 444 15.18 -5.72 -0.42
N GLY A 445 15.75 -6.87 -0.13
CA GLY A 445 16.99 -7.34 -0.74
C GLY A 445 16.91 -8.82 -1.07
N THR A 446 18.03 -9.36 -1.57
CA THR A 446 18.18 -10.76 -1.97
C THR A 446 17.84 -11.77 -0.88
N TYR A 447 18.02 -11.43 0.40
CA TYR A 447 17.64 -12.28 1.53
C TYR A 447 16.13 -12.39 1.78
N ASP A 448 15.30 -11.67 1.02
CA ASP A 448 13.84 -11.78 1.09
C ASP A 448 13.26 -12.74 0.03
N LEU A 449 14.08 -13.30 -0.86
CA LEU A 449 13.60 -14.08 -2.01
C LEU A 449 12.87 -15.37 -1.61
N ALA A 450 13.31 -16.06 -0.55
CA ALA A 450 12.60 -17.23 -0.04
C ALA A 450 11.18 -16.89 0.45
N ASP A 451 11.05 -15.80 1.22
CA ASP A 451 9.76 -15.30 1.71
C ASP A 451 8.85 -14.81 0.56
N ILE A 452 9.42 -14.15 -0.45
CA ILE A 452 8.70 -13.74 -1.66
C ILE A 452 8.12 -14.97 -2.35
N ALA A 453 8.92 -16.02 -2.54
CA ALA A 453 8.47 -17.28 -3.12
C ALA A 453 7.37 -17.95 -2.27
N ASP A 454 7.55 -18.03 -0.95
CA ASP A 454 6.57 -18.65 -0.02
C ASP A 454 5.24 -17.88 0.05
N SER A 455 5.27 -16.57 -0.19
CA SER A 455 4.06 -15.74 -0.20
C SER A 455 3.23 -15.89 -1.48
N GLY A 456 3.83 -16.41 -2.55
CA GLY A 456 3.25 -16.44 -3.88
C GLY A 456 2.96 -15.05 -4.47
N ALA A 457 3.55 -13.97 -3.92
CA ALA A 457 3.19 -12.62 -4.29
C ALA A 457 3.45 -12.29 -5.77
N LEU A 458 2.60 -11.44 -6.34
CA LEU A 458 2.72 -10.99 -7.72
C LEU A 458 3.61 -9.75 -7.85
N PHE A 459 3.65 -8.94 -6.78
CA PHE A 459 4.46 -7.73 -6.70
C PHE A 459 5.24 -7.67 -5.39
N ILE A 460 6.37 -6.99 -5.38
CA ILE A 460 7.20 -6.77 -4.20
C ILE A 460 7.43 -5.28 -3.97
N ARG A 461 7.52 -4.87 -2.69
CA ARG A 461 7.79 -3.48 -2.31
C ARG A 461 8.40 -3.38 -0.90
N LYS A 462 9.35 -2.47 -0.63
CA LYS A 462 9.97 -1.50 -1.55
C LYS A 462 11.22 -2.08 -2.18
N VAL A 463 11.45 -1.80 -3.45
CA VAL A 463 12.73 -2.10 -4.11
C VAL A 463 13.47 -0.81 -4.44
N SER A 464 14.79 -0.84 -4.45
CA SER A 464 15.58 0.25 -5.01
C SER A 464 16.95 -0.24 -5.45
N SER A 465 17.38 0.23 -6.62
CA SER A 465 18.70 -0.09 -7.19
C SER A 465 19.85 0.44 -6.33
N ARG A 466 19.57 1.42 -5.45
CA ARG A 466 20.54 1.97 -4.50
C ARG A 466 20.68 1.15 -3.22
N ILE A 467 19.74 0.24 -2.95
CA ILE A 467 19.77 -0.64 -1.77
C ILE A 467 20.28 -2.02 -2.14
N ASP A 468 19.62 -2.69 -3.10
CA ASP A 468 20.05 -4.00 -3.59
C ASP A 468 19.64 -4.16 -5.05
N ASP A 469 20.57 -3.87 -5.97
CA ASP A 469 20.30 -3.97 -7.41
C ASP A 469 20.08 -5.42 -7.86
N ASN A 470 20.53 -6.41 -7.08
CA ASN A 470 20.43 -7.82 -7.46
C ASN A 470 18.98 -8.30 -7.58
N LEU A 471 18.03 -7.66 -6.90
CA LEU A 471 16.61 -7.98 -7.07
C LEU A 471 16.14 -7.76 -8.52
N PHE A 472 16.64 -6.74 -9.22
CA PHE A 472 16.30 -6.49 -10.62
C PHE A 472 16.97 -7.46 -11.60
N HIS A 473 17.99 -8.19 -11.15
CA HIS A 473 18.68 -9.21 -11.96
C HIS A 473 18.09 -10.61 -11.73
N LEU A 474 17.45 -10.84 -10.58
CA LEU A 474 16.88 -12.14 -10.20
C LEU A 474 15.36 -12.23 -10.44
N LEU A 475 14.70 -11.09 -10.59
CA LEU A 475 13.28 -10.98 -10.95
C LEU A 475 13.15 -10.10 -12.20
N PRO A 476 12.04 -10.20 -12.95
CA PRO A 476 10.97 -11.19 -12.81
C PRO A 476 11.37 -12.60 -13.31
N VAL A 477 10.63 -13.63 -12.88
CA VAL A 477 10.79 -15.03 -13.31
C VAL A 477 9.55 -15.58 -14.03
N ASP A 478 9.68 -16.67 -14.80
CA ASP A 478 8.53 -17.28 -15.50
C ASP A 478 7.71 -18.20 -14.60
N SER A 479 8.30 -18.72 -13.51
CA SER A 479 7.65 -19.63 -12.57
C SER A 479 8.15 -19.40 -11.15
N TRP A 480 7.28 -19.53 -10.16
CA TRP A 480 7.60 -19.22 -8.76
C TRP A 480 8.69 -20.13 -8.17
N GLN A 481 8.84 -21.33 -8.72
CA GLN A 481 9.88 -22.31 -8.38
C GLN A 481 11.28 -21.87 -8.84
N GLN A 482 11.37 -20.92 -9.77
CA GLN A 482 12.64 -20.36 -10.25
C GLN A 482 13.19 -19.28 -9.30
N ILE A 483 12.39 -18.80 -8.34
CA ILE A 483 12.83 -17.80 -7.37
C ILE A 483 13.89 -18.45 -6.46
N PRO A 484 15.13 -17.92 -6.40
CA PRO A 484 16.16 -18.45 -5.53
C PRO A 484 15.71 -18.45 -4.06
N ARG A 485 15.91 -19.58 -3.36
CA ARG A 485 15.56 -19.74 -1.94
C ARG A 485 16.62 -19.11 -1.02
N ILE A 486 16.91 -17.83 -1.23
CA ILE A 486 17.84 -17.05 -0.42
C ILE A 486 17.05 -16.41 0.73
N GLN A 487 17.45 -16.71 1.95
CA GLN A 487 16.81 -16.23 3.17
C GLN A 487 17.86 -15.69 4.15
N TRP A 488 17.43 -14.83 5.07
CA TRP A 488 18.27 -14.38 6.18
C TRP A 488 18.84 -15.59 6.95
N PRO A 489 20.15 -15.59 7.27
CA PRO A 489 20.74 -16.70 8.00
C PRO A 489 20.08 -16.83 9.38
N THR A 490 19.43 -17.98 9.63
CA THR A 490 18.78 -18.28 10.90
C THR A 490 19.80 -18.58 12.02
N ALA A 491 21.01 -19.02 11.65
CA ALA A 491 22.12 -19.24 12.56
C ALA A 491 23.04 -18.00 12.59
N GLY A 492 23.32 -17.49 13.79
CA GLY A 492 24.32 -16.43 14.01
C GLY A 492 23.81 -14.99 13.92
N ILE A 493 22.58 -14.75 13.44
CA ILE A 493 21.92 -13.45 13.61
C ILE A 493 21.32 -13.41 15.01
N GLN A 494 21.96 -12.68 15.93
CA GLN A 494 21.31 -12.27 17.18
C GLN A 494 20.27 -11.19 16.86
N VAL A 495 19.05 -11.62 16.62
CA VAL A 495 17.91 -10.71 16.58
C VAL A 495 17.75 -10.15 17.99
N SER A 496 17.91 -8.83 18.14
CA SER A 496 17.69 -8.19 19.43
C SER A 496 16.29 -8.53 19.95
N ALA A 497 16.22 -8.91 21.22
CA ALA A 497 14.96 -9.20 21.89
C ALA A 497 13.98 -8.05 21.69
N VAL A 498 12.69 -8.37 21.61
CA VAL A 498 11.64 -7.37 21.57
C VAL A 498 11.78 -6.47 22.80
N PRO A 499 12.09 -5.15 22.67
CA PRO A 499 12.12 -4.27 23.83
C PRO A 499 10.79 -4.37 24.54
N ASN A 500 10.83 -4.67 25.84
CA ASN A 500 9.65 -4.61 26.68
C ASN A 500 9.23 -3.14 26.77
N TRP A 501 8.28 -2.73 25.92
CA TRP A 501 7.91 -1.33 25.80
C TRP A 501 7.22 -0.80 27.07
N GLN A 502 6.56 -1.65 27.84
CA GLN A 502 6.02 -1.24 29.14
C GLN A 502 7.16 -0.86 30.09
N ASP A 503 8.26 -1.62 30.07
CA ASP A 503 9.47 -1.31 30.83
C ASP A 503 10.20 -0.09 30.33
N GLU A 504 10.39 0.03 29.02
CA GLU A 504 11.07 1.18 28.43
C GLU A 504 10.27 2.46 28.67
N LYS A 505 8.94 2.43 28.48
CA LYS A 505 8.04 3.54 28.81
C LYS A 505 8.13 3.88 30.30
N ARG A 506 8.10 2.88 31.18
CA ARG A 506 8.27 3.06 32.63
C ARG A 506 9.60 3.72 32.95
N GLN A 507 10.72 3.25 32.40
CA GLN A 507 12.05 3.82 32.60
C GLN A 507 12.12 5.27 32.10
N LEU A 508 11.61 5.55 30.89
CA LEU A 508 11.56 6.91 30.33
C LEU A 508 10.70 7.84 31.20
N MET A 509 9.57 7.36 31.69
CA MET A 509 8.71 8.12 32.59
C MET A 509 9.38 8.36 33.95
N GLN A 510 10.04 7.35 34.53
CA GLN A 510 10.84 7.52 35.74
C GLN A 510 11.97 8.53 35.54
N ASN A 511 12.63 8.52 34.38
CA ASN A 511 13.70 9.47 34.04
C ASN A 511 13.16 10.89 33.89
N ALA A 512 12.02 11.05 33.20
CA ALA A 512 11.34 12.35 33.08
C ALA A 512 10.89 12.90 34.44
N VAL A 513 10.35 12.05 35.32
CA VAL A 513 9.98 12.44 36.70
C VAL A 513 11.22 12.86 37.49
N ARG A 514 12.32 12.08 37.40
CA ARG A 514 13.59 12.44 38.04
C ARG A 514 14.14 13.76 37.53
N GLN A 515 14.05 14.02 36.22
CA GLN A 515 14.53 15.27 35.62
C GLN A 515 13.67 16.47 36.04
N ALA A 516 12.34 16.39 35.92
CA ALA A 516 11.44 17.44 36.35
C ALA A 516 11.61 17.78 37.84
N THR A 517 11.81 16.75 38.69
CA THR A 517 12.11 16.95 40.12
C THR A 517 13.43 17.68 40.35
N LYS A 518 14.49 17.35 39.59
CA LYS A 518 15.77 18.05 39.64
C LYS A 518 15.66 19.51 39.18
N GLU A 519 14.79 19.78 38.22
CA GLU A 519 14.55 21.11 37.65
C GLU A 519 13.54 21.94 38.47
N GLY A 520 12.98 21.39 39.55
CA GLY A 520 11.94 22.06 40.35
C GLY A 520 10.61 22.23 39.62
N GLN A 521 10.40 21.49 38.53
CA GLN A 521 9.15 21.50 37.77
C GLN A 521 8.12 20.57 38.40
N GLU A 522 6.87 21.01 38.41
CA GLU A 522 5.77 20.18 38.89
C GLU A 522 5.45 19.07 37.87
N VAL A 523 5.59 17.82 38.30
CA VAL A 523 5.25 16.65 37.48
C VAL A 523 3.72 16.54 37.39
N PRO A 524 3.14 16.53 36.17
CA PRO A 524 1.69 16.42 35.99
C PRO A 524 1.09 15.17 36.68
N THR A 525 -0.05 15.34 37.34
CA THR A 525 -0.71 14.27 38.13
C THR A 525 -1.09 13.04 37.31
N ASN A 526 -1.48 13.24 36.04
CA ASN A 526 -1.74 12.15 35.10
C ASN A 526 -0.48 11.32 34.79
N PHE A 527 0.70 11.96 34.77
CA PHE A 527 1.99 11.31 34.55
C PHE A 527 2.36 10.41 35.72
N LYS A 528 2.17 10.88 36.96
CA LYS A 528 2.40 10.08 38.18
C LYS A 528 1.47 8.86 38.24
N ARG A 529 0.19 9.05 37.89
CA ARG A 529 -0.82 7.98 37.87
C ARG A 529 -0.45 6.88 36.87
N GLU A 530 -0.11 7.26 35.65
CA GLU A 530 0.29 6.31 34.61
C GLU A 530 1.60 5.60 34.96
N LEU A 531 2.55 6.28 35.59
CA LEU A 531 3.77 5.65 36.09
C LEU A 531 3.48 4.60 37.18
N GLY A 532 2.57 4.91 38.11
CA GLY A 532 2.13 3.96 39.13
C GLY A 532 1.45 2.72 38.53
N ARG A 533 0.62 2.89 37.51
CA ARG A 533 -0.01 1.77 36.77
C ARG A 533 1.04 0.87 36.13
N LEU A 534 2.00 1.45 35.39
CA LEU A 534 3.06 0.70 34.73
C LEU A 534 3.99 -0.02 35.73
N GLN A 535 4.23 0.58 36.90
CA GLN A 535 5.00 -0.06 37.96
C GLN A 535 4.28 -1.27 38.54
N ALA A 536 2.98 -1.14 38.85
CA ALA A 536 2.17 -2.25 39.34
C ALA A 536 2.08 -3.42 38.33
N GLU A 537 1.95 -3.11 37.04
CA GLU A 537 1.95 -4.12 35.96
C GLU A 537 3.29 -4.86 35.86
N HIS A 538 4.40 -4.13 35.95
CA HIS A 538 5.73 -4.73 35.96
C HIS A 538 5.95 -5.63 37.18
N ASP A 539 5.56 -5.17 38.37
CA ASP A 539 5.76 -5.93 39.60
C ASP A 539 4.90 -7.21 39.60
N THR A 540 3.67 -7.14 39.09
CA THR A 540 2.80 -8.31 38.87
C THR A 540 3.42 -9.30 37.87
N ALA A 541 4.01 -8.81 36.77
CA ALA A 541 4.66 -9.66 35.78
C ALA A 541 5.94 -10.33 36.33
N ALA A 542 6.69 -9.63 37.19
CA ALA A 542 7.88 -10.17 37.85
C ALA A 542 7.54 -11.26 38.88
N GLU A 543 6.43 -11.11 39.62
CA GLU A 543 5.93 -12.16 40.53
C GLU A 543 5.51 -13.42 39.79
N GLN A 544 4.90 -13.29 38.61
CA GLN A 544 4.48 -14.44 37.78
C GLN A 544 5.64 -15.17 37.08
N GLN A 545 6.83 -14.56 37.03
CA GLN A 545 8.02 -15.15 36.42
C GLN A 545 9.00 -15.74 37.44
N GLN A 546 8.66 -15.74 38.74
CA GLN A 546 9.43 -16.54 39.69
C GLN A 546 9.30 -18.01 39.29
N PRO A 547 10.41 -18.72 39.05
CA PRO A 547 10.35 -20.15 38.78
C PRO A 547 9.69 -20.80 39.99
N VAL A 548 8.61 -21.54 39.75
CA VAL A 548 8.13 -22.52 40.72
C VAL A 548 9.31 -23.46 40.89
N GLU A 549 9.97 -23.41 42.04
CA GLU A 549 10.89 -24.46 42.46
C GLU A 549 10.04 -25.74 42.53
N GLU A 550 10.02 -26.52 41.43
CA GLU A 550 9.62 -27.92 41.49
C GLU A 550 10.64 -28.59 42.41
N GLU A 551 10.23 -28.87 43.65
CA GLU A 551 10.91 -29.79 44.54
C GLU A 551 10.93 -31.17 43.86
N GLU A 552 11.95 -31.43 43.04
CA GLU A 552 12.31 -32.79 42.63
C GLU A 552 12.81 -33.54 43.88
N GLU A 553 11.88 -34.25 44.53
CA GLU A 553 12.14 -35.21 45.59
C GLU A 553 12.89 -36.42 44.98
N TYR A 554 14.22 -36.33 44.90
CA TYR A 554 15.10 -37.44 44.54
C TYR A 554 15.24 -38.40 45.74
N GLU A 555 14.50 -39.51 45.71
CA GLU A 555 14.81 -40.69 46.52
C GLU A 555 16.13 -41.32 46.04
N THR A 556 17.21 -41.10 46.81
CA THR A 556 18.47 -41.81 46.65
C THR A 556 18.38 -43.20 47.28
N GLY A 557 18.31 -44.24 46.44
CA GLY A 557 18.40 -45.65 46.83
C GLY A 557 19.57 -46.36 46.13
N ASP A 558 20.65 -46.52 46.89
CA ASP A 558 21.77 -47.47 46.80
C ASP A 558 22.30 -47.97 45.44
N SER A 559 23.55 -47.55 45.22
CA SER A 559 24.56 -48.14 44.35
C SER A 559 24.99 -49.54 44.80
N ASP A 560 25.09 -50.48 43.88
CA ASP A 560 26.21 -51.44 43.89
C ASP A 560 26.45 -52.07 42.50
N ASN A 561 27.71 -51.92 42.07
CA ASN A 561 28.56 -52.93 41.44
C ASN A 561 28.44 -53.36 39.94
N LEU A 562 29.57 -53.12 39.26
CA LEU A 562 30.37 -54.01 38.37
C LEU A 562 30.37 -53.81 36.85
N ASP A 563 31.57 -53.36 36.43
CA ASP A 563 32.44 -53.79 35.32
C ASP A 563 32.19 -53.44 33.84
N PRO A 564 33.28 -53.25 33.06
CA PRO A 564 33.23 -52.69 31.71
C PRO A 564 33.76 -53.67 30.64
N GLU A 565 32.98 -54.05 29.63
CA GLU A 565 33.54 -54.62 28.41
C GLU A 565 32.75 -54.30 27.12
N SER A 566 33.51 -53.74 26.17
CA SER A 566 33.62 -54.14 24.76
C SER A 566 32.48 -53.89 23.73
N SER A 567 32.89 -53.16 22.68
CA SER A 567 32.76 -53.49 21.26
C SER A 567 31.39 -53.51 20.53
N SER A 568 31.28 -52.57 19.59
CA SER A 568 31.06 -52.82 18.15
C SER A 568 29.66 -53.15 17.57
N THR A 569 29.37 -52.40 16.49
CA THR A 569 28.74 -52.80 15.21
C THR A 569 27.22 -52.67 14.96
N THR A 570 26.93 -51.88 13.89
CA THR A 570 25.91 -52.05 12.82
C THR A 570 24.40 -52.00 13.09
N GLN A 571 23.81 -50.90 12.57
CA GLN A 571 22.75 -50.83 11.55
C GLN A 571 21.28 -51.24 11.85
N PRO A 572 20.31 -50.74 11.02
CA PRO A 572 19.02 -50.24 11.50
C PRO A 572 17.82 -51.11 11.13
N ARG A 573 16.73 -50.95 11.89
CA ARG A 573 15.31 -51.25 11.61
C ARG A 573 14.53 -50.72 12.85
N GLY A 574 13.31 -50.22 12.80
CA GLY A 574 12.29 -50.37 11.78
C GLY A 574 11.10 -49.44 12.03
N ARG A 575 10.29 -49.42 10.99
CA ARG A 575 8.95 -48.87 10.78
C ARG A 575 7.97 -49.36 11.85
N VAL A 576 7.14 -48.47 12.41
CA VAL A 576 5.94 -48.82 13.17
C VAL A 576 4.72 -48.20 12.50
N GLN A 577 3.93 -49.05 11.86
CA GLN A 577 2.51 -48.82 11.56
C GLN A 577 1.73 -48.86 12.89
N ARG A 578 0.79 -47.94 13.07
CA ARG A 578 -0.31 -48.11 14.04
C ARG A 578 -1.60 -48.30 13.26
N GLU A 579 -2.09 -49.54 13.29
CA GLU A 579 -3.45 -49.88 12.91
C GLU A 579 -4.42 -49.65 14.07
N LEU A 580 -5.64 -49.31 13.65
CA LEU A 580 -6.88 -49.16 14.39
C LEU A 580 -7.43 -50.51 14.86
N GLN A 581 -8.09 -50.48 16.02
CA GLN A 581 -9.29 -51.23 16.41
C GLN A 581 -9.76 -50.55 17.72
N GLY A 582 -11.01 -50.15 17.94
CA GLY A 582 -12.28 -50.41 17.29
C GLY A 582 -13.29 -50.65 18.40
N THR A 583 -14.44 -49.96 18.39
CA THR A 583 -15.69 -50.46 18.99
C THR A 583 -16.90 -49.75 18.40
N THR A 584 -17.91 -50.57 18.15
CA THR A 584 -19.07 -50.44 17.29
C THR A 584 -20.37 -50.08 18.05
N SER A 585 -21.41 -49.83 17.24
CA SER A 585 -22.86 -49.84 17.51
C SER A 585 -23.44 -48.50 17.97
N SER A 586 -24.60 -48.04 17.47
CA SER A 586 -25.72 -48.74 16.82
C SER A 586 -26.55 -47.80 15.93
N ASP A 587 -27.20 -48.41 14.94
CA ASP A 587 -28.16 -47.86 13.98
C ASP A 587 -29.31 -47.03 14.59
N SER A 588 -29.79 -46.04 13.84
CA SER A 588 -31.16 -46.11 13.29
C SER A 588 -31.41 -45.05 12.21
N ASN A 589 -31.90 -45.56 11.10
CA ASN A 589 -32.32 -44.88 9.90
C ASN A 589 -33.78 -44.42 10.06
N LYS A 590 -34.13 -43.18 9.67
CA LYS A 590 -35.52 -42.82 9.31
C LYS A 590 -35.58 -41.53 8.49
N ASN A 591 -36.11 -41.68 7.27
CA ASN A 591 -36.62 -40.65 6.38
C ASN A 591 -37.62 -39.72 7.06
N GLY A 592 -37.70 -38.47 6.57
CA GLY A 592 -38.84 -37.59 6.79
C GLY A 592 -38.62 -36.20 6.25
N ASP A 593 -39.19 -35.93 5.08
CA ASP A 593 -39.50 -34.59 4.58
C ASP A 593 -40.22 -33.75 5.65
N LYS A 594 -39.89 -32.45 5.74
CA LYS A 594 -40.88 -31.35 5.69
C LYS A 594 -40.25 -29.96 5.85
N GLU A 595 -40.86 -29.08 5.07
CA GLU A 595 -40.95 -27.62 5.12
C GLU A 595 -40.96 -26.99 6.52
N GLY A 596 -40.55 -25.70 6.57
CA GLY A 596 -41.21 -24.72 7.44
C GLY A 596 -40.32 -23.92 8.38
N GLU A 597 -40.04 -22.68 7.96
CA GLU A 597 -40.07 -21.40 8.70
C GLU A 597 -39.31 -21.19 10.04
N ASP A 598 -38.81 -19.94 10.13
CA ASP A 598 -38.40 -19.14 11.29
C ASP A 598 -37.08 -19.49 12.02
N LEU A 599 -35.99 -18.83 11.58
CA LEU A 599 -35.39 -17.67 12.29
C LEU A 599 -34.34 -16.96 11.42
#